data_AF-A0A966S4L2-F1
#
_entry.id   AF-A0A966S4L2-F1
#
_cell.length_a   1.000
_cell.length_b   1.000
_cell.length_c   1.000
_cell.angle_alpha   90.00
_cell.angle_beta   90.00
_cell.angle_gamma   90.00
#
_symmetry.space_group_name_H-M   'P 1'
#
loop_
_entity.id
_entity.type
_entity.pdbx_description
1 polymer ?
#
loop_
_entity_poly.entity_id
_entity_poly.type
_entity_poly.pdbx_seq_one_letter_code
_entity_poly.pdbx_strand_id
1 'polypeptide(L)' 'MMTRKDYVKTSNILKGFADEIHPAVFEDLVEEFAQYFQADNERFDKAKFEKACGVDELGLIPS' A
#
# COMPACT_ATOMS: atom_id res chain seq x y z
N MET A 1 -14.99 -1.20 9.95
CA MET A 1 -13.89 -0.25 10.11
C MET A 1 -12.63 -0.96 10.58
N MET A 2 -11.75 -1.23 9.63
CA MET A 2 -10.37 -1.63 9.85
C MET A 2 -9.66 -0.61 10.74
N THR A 3 -8.68 -1.09 11.49
CA THR A 3 -7.89 -0.28 12.39
C THR A 3 -6.50 -0.04 11.81
N ARG A 4 -5.76 0.89 12.41
CA ARG A 4 -4.35 1.09 12.10
C ARG A 4 -3.53 -0.21 12.16
N LYS A 5 -3.86 -1.15 13.05
CA LYS A 5 -3.13 -2.42 13.16
C LYS A 5 -3.37 -3.31 11.95
N ASP A 6 -4.58 -3.29 11.41
CA ASP A 6 -4.95 -4.07 10.23
C ASP A 6 -4.21 -3.53 9.00
N TYR A 7 -4.18 -2.20 8.81
CA TYR A 7 -3.43 -1.57 7.72
C TYR A 7 -1.94 -1.92 7.75
N VAL A 8 -1.31 -1.84 8.93
CA VAL A 8 0.11 -2.20 9.10
C VAL A 8 0.36 -3.68 8.81
N LYS A 9 -0.57 -4.56 9.21
CA LYS A 9 -0.42 -5.99 8.94
C LYS A 9 -0.57 -6.29 7.45
N THR A 10 -1.54 -5.68 6.78
CA THR A 10 -1.73 -5.81 5.34
C THR A 10 -0.54 -5.26 4.57
N SER A 11 -0.03 -4.07 4.91
CA SER A 11 1.12 -3.48 4.20
C SER A 11 2.37 -4.35 4.31
N ASN A 12 2.61 -4.95 5.48
CA ASN A 12 3.74 -5.88 5.67
C ASN A 12 3.61 -7.16 4.84
N ILE A 13 2.38 -7.67 4.66
CA ILE A 13 2.12 -8.83 3.81
C ILE A 13 2.39 -8.44 2.34
N LEU A 14 1.80 -7.35 1.87
CA LEU A 14 1.97 -6.87 0.49
C LEU A 14 3.44 -6.60 0.16
N LYS A 15 4.15 -5.88 1.02
CA LYS A 15 5.59 -5.59 0.85
C LYS A 15 6.44 -6.85 0.64
N GLY A 16 6.05 -7.98 1.23
CA GLY A 16 6.73 -9.27 1.04
C GLY A 16 6.68 -9.82 -0.40
N PHE A 17 5.82 -9.26 -1.26
CA PHE A 17 5.68 -9.65 -2.67
C PHE A 17 6.17 -8.57 -3.64
N ALA A 18 6.66 -7.42 -3.15
CA ALA A 18 7.00 -6.27 -3.99
C ALA A 18 8.06 -6.60 -5.06
N ASP A 19 9.03 -7.45 -4.74
CA ASP A 19 10.10 -7.86 -5.66
C ASP A 19 9.72 -9.07 -6.55
N GLU A 20 8.60 -9.74 -6.26
CA GLU A 20 8.13 -10.95 -6.95
C GLU A 20 7.07 -10.64 -8.02
N ILE A 21 6.47 -9.45 -7.95
CA ILE A 21 5.41 -8.98 -8.84
C ILE A 21 5.96 -7.85 -9.71
N HIS A 22 5.55 -7.79 -10.98
CA HIS A 22 5.91 -6.68 -11.85
C HIS A 22 5.51 -5.33 -11.20
N PRO A 23 6.40 -4.32 -11.13
CA PRO A 23 6.18 -3.11 -10.33
C PRO A 23 4.82 -2.44 -10.57
N ALA A 24 4.45 -2.21 -11.84
CA ALA A 24 3.15 -1.62 -12.17
C ALA A 24 1.94 -2.43 -11.64
N VAL A 25 2.03 -3.77 -11.66
CA VAL A 25 0.96 -4.63 -11.13
C VAL A 25 0.92 -4.58 -9.60
N PHE A 26 2.08 -4.44 -8.96
CA PHE A 26 2.16 -4.29 -7.51
C PHE A 26 1.62 -2.93 -7.05
N GLU A 27 1.95 -1.85 -7.78
CA GLU A 27 1.40 -0.51 -7.56
C GLU A 27 -0.13 -0.50 -7.67
N ASP A 28 -0.69 -1.07 -8.75
CA ASP A 28 -2.14 -1.21 -8.92
C ASP A 28 -2.77 -2.03 -7.77
N LEU A 29 -2.13 -3.11 -7.34
CA LEU A 29 -2.62 -3.93 -6.22
C LEU A 29 -2.67 -3.12 -4.90
N VAL A 30 -1.64 -2.33 -4.62
CA VAL A 30 -1.59 -1.48 -3.41
C VAL A 30 -2.65 -0.38 -3.48
N GLU A 31 -2.85 0.23 -4.64
CA GLU A 31 -3.90 1.23 -4.90
C GLU A 31 -5.29 0.68 -4.58
N GLU A 32 -5.63 -0.50 -5.09
CA GLU A 32 -6.95 -1.13 -4.87
C GLU A 32 -7.22 -1.39 -3.38
N PHE A 33 -6.21 -1.85 -2.62
CA PHE A 33 -6.33 -1.98 -1.17
C PHE A 33 -6.48 -0.63 -0.46
N ALA A 34 -5.75 0.40 -0.91
CA ALA A 34 -5.83 1.73 -0.35
C ALA A 34 -7.23 2.33 -0.55
N GLN A 35 -7.82 2.18 -1.75
CA GLN A 35 -9.19 2.60 -2.06
C GLN A 35 -10.21 1.86 -1.19
N TYR A 36 -10.06 0.54 -1.04
CA TYR A 36 -10.91 -0.27 -0.17
C TYR A 36 -10.86 0.22 1.29
N PHE A 37 -9.68 0.55 1.82
CA PHE A 37 -9.53 1.06 3.19
C PHE A 37 -10.06 2.47 3.37
N GLN A 38 -9.89 3.33 2.37
CA GLN A 38 -10.44 4.68 2.37
C GLN A 38 -11.98 4.66 2.37
N ALA A 39 -12.59 3.74 1.63
CA ALA A 39 -14.04 3.57 1.59
C ALA A 39 -14.63 3.08 2.93
N ASP A 40 -13.88 2.29 3.71
CA ASP A 40 -14.29 1.81 5.04
C ASP A 40 -13.94 2.80 6.18
N ASN A 41 -12.96 3.70 5.98
CA ASN A 41 -12.50 4.64 6.99
C ASN A 41 -11.98 5.97 6.38
N GLU A 42 -12.75 7.05 6.53
CA GLU A 42 -12.37 8.40 6.04
C GLU A 42 -11.07 8.95 6.66
N ARG A 43 -10.62 8.42 7.80
CA ARG A 43 -9.36 8.80 8.46
C ARG A 43 -8.17 7.96 8.00
N PHE A 44 -8.38 7.05 7.07
CA PHE A 44 -7.30 6.28 6.47
C PHE A 44 -6.34 7.21 5.72
N ASP A 45 -5.05 6.96 5.90
CA ASP A 45 -3.97 7.74 5.28
C ASP A 45 -3.36 6.90 4.16
N LYS A 46 -3.85 7.12 2.94
CA LYS A 46 -3.47 6.40 1.72
C LYS A 46 -1.96 6.47 1.46
N ALA A 47 -1.40 7.67 1.39
CA ALA A 47 0.02 7.89 1.12
C ALA A 47 0.93 7.16 2.13
N LYS A 48 0.54 7.14 3.41
CA LYS A 48 1.29 6.42 4.43
C LYS A 48 1.21 4.91 4.27
N PHE A 49 0.07 4.38 3.81
CA PHE A 49 -0.10 2.95 3.55
C PHE A 49 0.72 2.51 2.34
N GLU A 50 0.67 3.24 1.23
CA GLU A 50 1.46 2.98 0.02
C GLU A 50 2.95 2.95 0.32
N LYS A 51 3.43 3.98 1.04
CA LYS A 51 4.81 4.02 1.52
C LYS A 51 5.17 2.83 2.40
N ALA A 52 4.25 2.35 3.24
CA ALA A 52 4.47 1.17 4.06
C ALA A 52 4.53 -0.13 3.22
N CYS A 53 3.82 -0.19 2.10
CA CYS A 53 3.93 -1.25 1.11
C CYS A 53 5.22 -1.18 0.28
N GLY A 54 5.94 -0.04 0.32
CA GLY A 54 7.14 0.20 -0.48
C GLY A 54 6.87 0.85 -1.83
N VAL A 55 5.65 1.35 -2.05
CA VAL A 55 5.28 2.16 -3.21
C VAL A 55 5.49 3.63 -2.83
N ASP A 56 6.27 4.35 -3.63
CA ASP A 56 6.45 5.80 -3.46
C ASP A 56 6.07 6.48 -4.78
N GLU A 57 4.94 7.19 -4.80
CA GLU A 57 4.36 7.86 -6.00
C GLU A 57 5.32 8.86 -6.68
N LEU A 58 6.48 9.15 -6.07
CA LEU A 58 7.47 10.10 -6.59
C LEU A 58 8.54 9.52 -7.52
N GLY A 59 8.62 8.20 -7.73
CA GLY A 59 9.49 7.61 -8.77
C GLY A 59 10.98 8.02 -8.71
N LEU A 60 11.48 8.44 -7.55
CA LEU A 60 12.77 9.14 -7.43
C LEU A 60 13.78 8.45 -6.53
N ILE A 61 13.91 7.12 -6.57
CA ILE A 61 15.21 6.51 -6.22
C ILE A 61 15.43 5.24 -7.06
N PRO A 62 16.36 5.22 -8.03
CA PRO A 62 16.90 3.96 -8.54
C PRO A 62 17.74 3.30 -7.43
N SER A 63 17.68 1.98 -7.38
CA SER A 63 18.47 1.11 -6.50
C SER A 63 19.97 1.38 -6.51
#